data_AF-A0A090L1U9-F1
#
_entry.id   AF-A0A090L1U9-F1
#
_cell.length_a   1.000
_cell.length_b   1.000
_cell.length_c   1.000
_cell.angle_alpha   90.00
_cell.angle_beta   90.00
_cell.angle_gamma   90.00
#
_symmetry.space_group_name_H-M   'P 1'
#
loop_
_entity.id
_entity.type
_entity.pdbx_description
1 polymer ?
#
loop_
_entity_poly.entity_id
_entity_poly.type
_entity_poly.pdbx_seq_one_letter_code
_entity_poly.pdbx_strand_id
1 'polypeptide(L)'
;MFPYVKLSAAAAASIGSFFLGYASHDTFRTAKLTTSLNVSNSLTAEDPNKSIPPSRASQIMKFGYPGFENLRVYEDFVLSYDRKTRTAHWVLEHLTPERMQYSPTVDRNLCKFRPDTSIHPYFQSQNDDYLKSGYDRGHLAAAGNHRKSQLSVDQTFFLTNI
;
A
#
# COMPACT_ATOMS: atom_id res chain seq x y z
N MET A 1 -74.37 14.14 -2.36
CA MET A 1 -73.98 15.56 -2.34
C MET A 1 -72.47 15.61 -2.53
N PHE A 2 -72.01 15.77 -3.78
CA PHE A 2 -70.60 15.88 -4.20
C PHE A 2 -70.25 17.36 -4.42
N PRO A 3 -68.96 17.73 -4.32
CA PRO A 3 -68.23 18.12 -5.54
C PRO A 3 -66.81 17.54 -5.57
N TYR A 4 -66.35 16.88 -6.64
CA TYR A 4 -65.80 17.41 -7.91
C TYR A 4 -64.63 18.40 -7.75
N VAL A 5 -63.40 17.88 -7.89
CA VAL A 5 -62.22 18.67 -8.28
C VAL A 5 -61.82 18.26 -9.69
N LYS A 6 -61.69 19.26 -10.57
CA LYS A 6 -61.44 19.13 -12.00
C LYS A 6 -59.98 18.83 -12.31
N LEU A 7 -59.75 17.85 -13.18
CA LEU A 7 -58.57 17.74 -14.04
C LEU A 7 -58.69 18.75 -15.20
N SER A 8 -57.60 19.41 -15.57
CA SER A 8 -57.45 20.04 -16.88
C SER A 8 -56.06 19.77 -17.44
N ALA A 9 -56.04 19.15 -18.62
CA ALA A 9 -54.88 19.00 -19.50
C ALA A 9 -54.95 20.06 -20.62
N ALA A 10 -53.79 20.36 -21.22
CA ALA A 10 -53.52 21.00 -22.53
C ALA A 10 -52.33 21.98 -22.38
N ALA A 11 -51.38 22.16 -23.29
CA ALA A 11 -51.12 21.61 -24.61
C ALA A 11 -49.61 21.77 -24.91
N ALA A 12 -49.10 20.96 -25.84
CA ALA A 12 -47.76 21.03 -26.37
C ALA A 12 -47.57 22.22 -27.31
N ALA A 13 -46.35 22.79 -27.33
CA ALA A 13 -45.83 23.55 -28.47
C ALA A 13 -44.33 23.30 -28.59
N SER A 14 -43.96 22.53 -29.61
CA SER A 14 -42.60 22.35 -30.09
C SER A 14 -42.18 23.57 -30.92
N ILE A 15 -41.14 24.27 -30.49
CA ILE A 15 -40.39 25.19 -31.35
C ILE A 15 -38.93 24.77 -31.26
N GLY A 16 -38.43 24.20 -32.36
CA GLY A 16 -37.01 23.96 -32.52
C GLY A 16 -36.25 25.27 -32.68
N SER A 17 -34.98 25.27 -32.28
CA SER A 17 -33.97 26.14 -32.89
C SER A 17 -32.61 25.48 -32.72
N PHE A 18 -32.16 24.97 -33.86
CA PHE A 18 -30.81 24.50 -34.12
C PHE A 18 -29.94 25.76 -34.25
N PHE A 19 -29.03 26.00 -33.31
CA PHE A 19 -27.92 26.92 -33.55
C PHE A 19 -26.62 26.12 -33.52
N LEU A 20 -26.21 25.77 -34.74
CA LEU A 20 -24.85 25.40 -35.09
C LEU A 20 -24.01 26.69 -35.03
N GLY A 21 -23.12 26.78 -34.06
CA GLY A 21 -22.15 27.86 -33.93
C GLY A 21 -20.76 27.28 -33.70
N TYR A 22 -20.01 27.08 -34.79
CA TYR A 22 -18.56 26.90 -34.72
C TYR A 22 -17.94 28.28 -34.49
N ALA A 23 -17.29 28.45 -33.35
CA ALA A 23 -16.27 29.47 -33.16
C ALA A 23 -15.19 28.87 -32.25
N SER A 24 -14.09 28.44 -32.86
CA SER A 24 -12.83 28.21 -32.16
C SER A 24 -12.42 29.51 -31.47
N HIS A 25 -12.26 29.44 -30.16
CA HIS A 25 -11.40 30.37 -29.45
C HIS A 25 -10.49 29.54 -28.54
N ASP A 26 -9.25 29.37 -29.01
CA ASP A 26 -8.14 28.91 -28.20
C ASP A 26 -8.05 29.79 -26.96
N THR A 27 -8.47 29.23 -25.83
CA THR A 27 -8.14 29.75 -24.51
C THR A 27 -7.41 28.64 -23.78
N PHE A 28 -6.09 28.63 -23.98
CA PHE A 28 -5.14 28.03 -23.06
C PHE A 28 -5.49 28.49 -21.64
N ARG A 29 -6.15 27.62 -20.87
CA ARG A 29 -6.25 27.77 -19.43
C ARG A 29 -4.88 27.43 -18.85
N THR A 30 -4.04 28.45 -18.74
CA THR A 30 -2.83 28.41 -17.93
C THR A 30 -3.26 28.29 -16.46
N ALA A 31 -3.37 27.06 -15.96
CA ALA A 31 -3.45 26.84 -14.52
C ALA A 31 -2.09 27.21 -13.92
N LYS A 32 -1.96 28.43 -13.38
CA LYS A 32 -0.90 28.75 -12.42
C LYS A 32 -1.22 28.05 -11.11
N LEU A 33 -0.88 26.76 -11.02
CA LEU A 33 -0.77 26.04 -9.76
C LEU A 33 0.67 26.15 -9.27
N THR A 34 1.05 27.33 -8.79
CA THR A 34 2.22 27.46 -7.91
C THR A 34 1.74 27.27 -6.49
N THR A 35 1.40 26.03 -6.13
CA THR A 35 1.35 25.65 -4.72
C THR A 35 2.80 25.47 -4.31
N SER A 36 3.42 26.52 -3.75
CA SER A 36 4.71 26.38 -3.09
C SER A 36 4.51 25.41 -1.92
N LEU A 37 5.01 24.19 -2.07
CA LEU A 37 5.20 23.29 -0.95
C LEU A 37 6.14 24.01 0.02
N ASN A 38 5.60 24.40 1.18
CA ASN A 38 6.41 24.84 2.29
C ASN A 38 7.06 23.58 2.87
N VAL A 39 8.11 23.10 2.21
CA VAL A 39 9.01 22.10 2.75
C VAL A 39 9.82 22.83 3.81
N SER A 40 9.29 22.84 5.03
CA SER A 40 10.05 23.15 6.24
C SER A 40 11.04 22.02 6.51
N ASN A 41 11.92 21.74 5.54
CA ASN A 41 13.16 21.05 5.86
C ASN A 41 13.97 22.10 6.62
N SER A 42 14.01 21.97 7.94
CA SER A 42 15.13 22.50 8.70
C SER A 42 16.38 21.82 8.15
N LEU A 43 16.98 22.41 7.12
CA LEU A 43 18.34 22.15 6.70
C LEU A 43 19.23 22.72 7.79
N THR A 44 19.25 22.06 8.95
CA THR A 44 20.46 22.06 9.77
C THR A 44 21.54 21.51 8.86
N ALA A 45 22.58 22.30 8.61
CA ALA A 45 23.77 21.85 7.92
C ALA A 45 24.34 20.67 8.72
N GLU A 46 23.96 19.45 8.33
CA GLU A 46 24.55 18.24 8.86
C GLU A 46 26.02 18.25 8.47
N ASP A 47 26.88 18.02 9.46
CA ASP A 47 28.33 17.94 9.35
C ASP A 47 28.73 17.07 8.14
N PRO A 48 29.53 17.59 7.17
CA PRO A 48 29.93 16.85 5.97
C PRO A 48 30.73 15.57 6.28
N ASN A 49 31.15 15.36 7.53
CA ASN A 49 31.86 14.17 7.99
C ASN A 49 30.98 13.14 8.73
N LYS A 50 29.67 13.36 8.84
CA LYS A 50 28.77 12.40 9.48
C LYS A 50 28.41 11.29 8.49
N SER A 51 29.02 10.12 8.66
CA SER A 51 28.68 8.92 7.90
C SER A 51 27.20 8.57 8.11
N ILE A 52 26.41 8.60 7.03
CA ILE A 52 24.99 8.19 7.05
C ILE A 52 24.93 6.73 7.50
N PRO A 53 24.13 6.38 8.53
CA PRO A 53 24.01 4.99 8.96
C PRO A 53 23.48 4.11 7.82
N PRO A 54 23.96 2.86 7.68
CA PRO A 54 23.51 1.99 6.60
C PRO A 54 22.01 1.76 6.70
N SER A 55 21.33 1.78 5.55
CA SER A 55 19.89 1.51 5.50
C SER A 55 19.57 0.13 6.09
N ARG A 56 18.35 -0.05 6.60
CA ARG A 56 17.95 -1.33 7.21
C ARG A 56 18.07 -2.49 6.22
N ALA A 57 17.62 -2.29 4.98
CA ALA A 57 17.76 -3.26 3.90
C ALA A 57 19.23 -3.62 3.62
N SER A 58 20.14 -2.63 3.61
CA SER A 58 21.58 -2.86 3.43
C SER A 58 22.19 -3.69 4.56
N GLN A 59 21.70 -3.52 5.80
CA GLN A 59 22.13 -4.35 6.93
C GLN A 59 21.62 -5.79 6.81
N ILE A 60 20.38 -5.98 6.36
CA ILE A 60 19.79 -7.32 6.14
C ILE A 60 20.54 -8.05 5.04
N MET A 61 20.77 -7.37 3.92
CA MET A 61 21.38 -7.94 2.71
C MET A 61 22.92 -7.81 2.69
N LYS A 62 23.56 -7.69 3.86
CA LYS A 62 25.02 -7.47 3.98
C LYS A 62 25.85 -8.51 3.21
N PHE A 63 25.38 -9.75 3.16
CA PHE A 63 26.07 -10.87 2.50
C PHE A 63 25.57 -11.16 1.09
N GLY A 64 24.79 -10.24 0.50
CA GLY A 64 24.23 -10.38 -0.84
C GLY A 64 22.82 -10.94 -0.86
N TYR A 65 22.33 -11.19 -2.07
CA TYR A 65 20.97 -11.61 -2.36
C TYR A 65 20.96 -13.06 -2.87
N PRO A 66 20.10 -13.95 -2.33
CA PRO A 66 19.90 -15.28 -2.90
C PRO A 66 19.37 -15.25 -4.35
N GLY A 67 18.61 -14.21 -4.69
CA GLY A 67 18.09 -13.91 -6.03
C GLY A 67 17.47 -12.52 -6.08
N PHE A 68 16.94 -12.10 -7.24
CA PHE A 68 16.43 -10.72 -7.43
C PHE A 68 14.99 -10.67 -7.94
N GLU A 69 14.29 -11.80 -8.01
CA GLU A 69 12.93 -11.85 -8.53
C GLU A 69 11.92 -11.22 -7.55
N ASN A 70 11.09 -10.30 -8.05
CA ASN A 70 10.02 -9.59 -7.32
C ASN A 70 10.40 -9.23 -5.87
N LEU A 71 11.55 -8.59 -5.70
CA LEU A 71 12.08 -8.22 -4.38
C LEU A 71 11.14 -7.23 -3.67
N ARG A 72 10.89 -7.48 -2.39
CA ARG A 72 10.12 -6.61 -1.49
C ARG A 72 10.94 -6.34 -0.25
N VAL A 73 11.06 -5.06 0.06
CA VAL A 73 11.75 -4.58 1.26
C VAL A 73 10.67 -4.11 2.23
N TYR A 74 10.57 -4.81 3.36
CA TYR A 74 9.73 -4.41 4.47
C TYR A 74 10.58 -3.67 5.51
N GLU A 75 9.96 -3.26 6.61
CA GLU A 75 10.60 -2.48 7.67
C GLU A 75 11.79 -3.23 8.27
N ASP A 76 11.68 -4.55 8.44
CA ASP A 76 12.67 -5.32 9.20
C ASP A 76 13.06 -6.68 8.61
N PHE A 77 12.55 -7.01 7.42
CA PHE A 77 12.93 -8.18 6.64
C PHE A 77 12.86 -7.88 5.14
N VAL A 78 13.53 -8.70 4.34
CA VAL A 78 13.49 -8.64 2.87
C VAL A 78 12.96 -9.97 2.35
N LEU A 79 12.14 -9.91 1.30
CA LEU A 79 11.45 -11.06 0.74
C LEU A 79 11.56 -11.05 -0.79
N SER A 80 11.66 -12.22 -1.41
CA SER A 80 11.50 -12.40 -2.85
C SER A 80 10.23 -13.20 -3.12
N TYR A 81 9.30 -12.63 -3.89
CA TYR A 81 7.96 -13.20 -4.07
C TYR A 81 7.84 -14.01 -5.37
N ASP A 82 7.35 -15.25 -5.24
CA ASP A 82 7.03 -16.10 -6.38
C ASP A 82 5.57 -15.87 -6.80
N ARG A 83 5.38 -15.19 -7.93
CA ARG A 83 4.05 -14.92 -8.48
C ARG A 83 3.33 -16.17 -8.98
N LYS A 84 4.07 -17.24 -9.31
CA LYS A 84 3.52 -18.50 -9.81
C LYS A 84 2.95 -19.34 -8.67
N THR A 85 3.70 -19.48 -7.57
CA THR A 85 3.27 -20.27 -6.41
C THR A 85 2.50 -19.46 -5.37
N ARG A 86 2.49 -18.13 -5.50
CA ARG A 86 1.83 -17.16 -4.59
C ARG A 86 2.38 -17.16 -3.16
N THR A 87 3.59 -17.67 -2.98
CA THR A 87 4.36 -17.63 -1.73
C THR A 87 5.74 -17.01 -2.00
N ALA A 88 6.62 -16.94 -1.00
CA ALA A 88 7.97 -16.42 -1.19
C ALA A 88 8.93 -17.50 -1.71
N HIS A 89 9.87 -17.10 -2.56
CA HIS A 89 11.06 -17.91 -2.84
C HIS A 89 11.95 -18.02 -1.60
N TRP A 90 12.17 -16.89 -0.94
CA TRP A 90 12.99 -16.78 0.26
C TRP A 90 12.64 -15.51 1.03
N VAL A 91 12.99 -15.53 2.31
CA VAL A 91 12.94 -14.39 3.23
C VAL A 91 14.27 -14.28 3.95
N LEU A 92 14.72 -13.05 4.18
CA LEU A 92 15.95 -12.77 4.88
C LEU A 92 15.71 -11.79 6.04
N GLU A 93 16.25 -12.16 7.19
CA GLU A 93 16.16 -11.42 8.44
C GLU A 93 17.57 -11.14 8.98
N HIS A 94 17.73 -10.01 9.66
CA HIS A 94 18.97 -9.72 10.39
C HIS A 94 18.63 -9.45 11.86
N LEU A 95 18.96 -10.43 12.69
CA LEU A 95 18.66 -10.43 14.12
C LEU A 95 19.88 -9.99 14.91
N THR A 96 19.65 -9.14 15.91
CA THR A 96 20.66 -8.77 16.90
C THR A 96 20.05 -8.93 18.30
N PRO A 97 20.87 -9.14 19.35
CA PRO A 97 20.35 -9.24 20.71
C PRO A 97 19.49 -8.05 21.12
N GLU A 98 19.89 -6.84 20.70
CA GLU A 98 19.12 -5.62 20.92
C GLU A 98 17.75 -5.67 20.23
N ARG A 99 17.68 -6.15 18.98
CA ARG A 99 16.43 -6.27 18.20
C ARG A 99 15.46 -7.31 18.74
N MET A 100 15.97 -8.34 19.38
CA MET A 100 15.16 -9.41 19.99
C MET A 100 14.48 -8.99 21.31
N GLN A 101 14.89 -7.86 21.89
CA GLN A 101 14.22 -7.30 23.07
C GLN A 101 12.83 -6.78 22.70
N TYR A 102 11.82 -7.24 23.45
CA TYR A 102 10.44 -6.86 23.26
C TYR A 102 10.21 -5.38 23.57
N SER A 103 9.61 -4.66 22.62
CA SER A 103 9.14 -3.29 22.85
C SER A 103 7.72 -3.31 23.41
N PRO A 104 7.43 -2.56 24.50
CA PRO A 104 6.06 -2.48 25.06
C PRO A 104 5.07 -1.80 24.11
N THR A 105 5.54 -1.16 23.04
CA THR A 105 4.72 -0.52 22.01
C THR A 105 4.19 -1.50 20.95
N VAL A 106 4.53 -2.79 21.04
CA VAL A 106 4.20 -3.80 20.03
C VAL A 106 3.21 -4.82 20.58
N ASP A 107 2.01 -4.86 20.01
CA ASP A 107 0.99 -5.86 20.34
C ASP A 107 0.65 -6.72 19.11
N ARG A 108 0.95 -8.02 19.22
CA ARG A 108 0.69 -9.02 18.17
C ARG A 108 -0.80 -9.28 17.95
N ASN A 109 -1.64 -9.03 18.96
CA ASN A 109 -3.08 -9.29 18.85
C ASN A 109 -3.77 -8.31 17.88
N LEU A 110 -3.14 -7.17 17.59
CA LEU A 110 -3.63 -6.19 16.63
C LEU A 110 -3.34 -6.60 15.18
N CYS A 111 -2.39 -7.52 14.97
CA CYS A 111 -1.99 -7.97 13.64
C CYS A 111 -3.06 -8.85 13.00
N LYS A 112 -3.30 -8.65 11.70
CA LYS A 112 -4.28 -9.43 10.93
C LYS A 112 -3.67 -9.91 9.63
N PHE A 113 -3.93 -11.17 9.29
CA PHE A 113 -3.56 -11.72 7.99
C PHE A 113 -4.27 -10.99 6.86
N ARG A 114 -3.50 -10.42 5.94
CA ARG A 114 -4.03 -9.61 4.83
C ARG A 114 -3.18 -9.75 3.57
N PRO A 115 -3.78 -9.67 2.37
CA PRO A 115 -3.02 -9.63 1.13
C PRO A 115 -2.17 -8.36 1.07
N ASP A 116 -1.02 -8.45 0.39
CA ASP A 116 -0.19 -7.28 0.09
C ASP A 116 -0.71 -6.60 -1.18
N THR A 117 -1.23 -5.38 -1.03
CA THR A 117 -1.78 -4.59 -2.14
C THR A 117 -0.72 -4.11 -3.13
N SER A 118 0.57 -4.26 -2.82
CA SER A 118 1.67 -3.92 -3.71
C SER A 118 1.96 -5.01 -4.76
N ILE A 119 1.36 -6.19 -4.61
CA ILE A 119 1.36 -7.27 -5.61
C ILE A 119 0.13 -7.10 -6.50
N HIS A 120 0.24 -7.38 -7.79
CA HIS A 120 -0.93 -7.33 -8.69
C HIS A 120 -1.97 -8.40 -8.28
N PRO A 121 -3.28 -8.12 -8.27
CA PRO A 121 -4.32 -9.02 -7.76
C PRO A 121 -4.27 -10.46 -8.29
N TYR A 122 -3.90 -10.66 -9.56
CA TYR A 122 -3.79 -12.00 -10.17
C TYR A 122 -2.76 -12.92 -9.50
N PHE A 123 -1.77 -12.33 -8.82
CA PHE A 123 -0.69 -13.05 -8.16
C PHE A 123 -0.77 -12.94 -6.64
N GLN A 124 -1.82 -12.32 -6.08
CA GLN A 124 -2.00 -12.25 -4.63
C GLN A 124 -2.57 -13.57 -4.12
N SER A 125 -2.00 -14.08 -3.03
CA SER A 125 -2.67 -15.03 -2.15
C SER A 125 -3.76 -14.32 -1.35
N GLN A 126 -4.88 -15.00 -1.14
CA GLN A 126 -6.02 -14.50 -0.37
C GLN A 126 -6.27 -15.37 0.86
N ASN A 127 -6.96 -14.81 1.87
CA ASN A 127 -7.32 -15.58 3.06
C ASN A 127 -8.20 -16.79 2.73
N ASP A 128 -9.01 -16.68 1.67
CA ASP A 128 -9.88 -17.76 1.20
C ASP A 128 -9.09 -18.96 0.66
N ASP A 129 -7.86 -18.75 0.16
CA ASP A 129 -6.99 -19.85 -0.30
C ASP A 129 -6.57 -20.77 0.87
N TYR A 130 -6.53 -20.23 2.09
CA TYR A 130 -6.15 -20.96 3.31
C TYR A 130 -7.36 -21.43 4.12
N LEU A 131 -8.53 -20.84 3.90
CA LEU A 131 -9.73 -21.17 4.67
C LEU A 131 -10.19 -22.59 4.35
N LYS A 132 -10.24 -23.47 5.36
CA LYS A 132 -10.63 -24.89 5.22
C LYS A 132 -9.74 -25.72 4.28
N SER A 133 -8.52 -25.27 4.00
CA SER A 133 -7.56 -26.01 3.18
C SER A 133 -6.93 -27.20 3.91
N GLY A 134 -6.99 -27.21 5.25
CA GLY A 134 -6.24 -28.14 6.10
C GLY A 134 -4.83 -27.66 6.45
N TYR A 135 -4.45 -26.45 6.00
CA TYR A 135 -3.15 -25.84 6.27
C TYR A 135 -3.28 -24.52 7.02
N ASP A 136 -2.32 -24.25 7.90
CA ASP A 136 -2.18 -22.97 8.56
C ASP A 136 -1.46 -21.95 7.68
N ARG A 137 -1.64 -20.67 8.00
CA ARG A 137 -0.85 -19.57 7.41
C ARG A 137 0.48 -19.43 8.16
N GLY A 138 1.41 -20.32 7.83
CA GLY A 138 2.75 -20.38 8.42
C GLY A 138 3.61 -19.20 7.97
N HIS A 139 4.18 -18.45 8.91
CA HIS A 139 5.07 -17.33 8.57
C HIS A 139 6.46 -17.83 8.15
N LEU A 140 7.05 -17.20 7.12
CA LEU A 140 8.46 -17.39 6.78
C LEU A 140 9.36 -16.50 7.67
N ALA A 141 9.20 -15.18 7.62
CA ALA A 141 9.69 -14.28 8.67
C ALA A 141 8.74 -14.30 9.86
N ALA A 142 9.16 -14.87 10.97
CA ALA A 142 8.31 -15.05 12.14
C ALA A 142 8.01 -13.72 12.84
N ALA A 143 6.75 -13.48 13.20
CA ALA A 143 6.34 -12.32 14.01
C ALA A 143 7.18 -12.12 15.29
N GLY A 144 7.64 -13.25 15.87
CA GLY A 144 8.48 -13.25 17.05
C GLY A 144 9.87 -12.64 16.86
N ASN A 145 10.34 -12.41 15.64
CA ASN A 145 11.65 -11.81 15.36
C ASN A 145 11.56 -10.28 15.24
N HIS A 146 10.38 -9.74 14.96
CA HIS A 146 10.15 -8.34 14.61
C HIS A 146 9.43 -7.58 15.73
N ARG A 147 10.15 -7.30 16.82
CA ARG A 147 9.58 -6.78 18.07
C ARG A 147 9.82 -5.29 18.34
N LYS A 148 10.39 -4.56 17.37
CA LYS A 148 10.80 -3.16 17.57
C LYS A 148 9.75 -2.13 17.20
N SER A 149 8.90 -2.40 16.22
CA SER A 149 7.80 -1.52 15.85
C SER A 149 6.53 -2.31 15.54
N GLN A 150 5.37 -1.69 15.77
CA GLN A 150 4.09 -2.31 15.42
C GLN A 150 4.04 -2.59 13.91
N LEU A 151 4.56 -1.66 13.11
CA LEU A 151 4.67 -1.84 11.66
C LEU A 151 5.50 -3.06 11.28
N SER A 152 6.65 -3.31 11.94
CA SER A 152 7.50 -4.45 11.62
C SER A 152 6.81 -5.78 11.87
N VAL A 153 6.03 -5.90 12.95
CA VAL A 153 5.26 -7.12 13.22
C VAL A 153 4.03 -7.22 12.32
N ASP A 154 3.34 -6.11 12.04
CA ASP A 154 2.16 -6.12 11.17
C ASP A 154 2.48 -6.60 9.76
N GLN A 155 3.68 -6.25 9.26
CA GLN A 155 4.15 -6.65 7.93
C GLN A 155 4.42 -8.15 7.84
N THR A 156 4.72 -8.84 8.94
CA THR A 156 4.91 -10.31 8.91
C THR A 156 3.61 -11.05 8.63
N PHE A 157 2.46 -10.42 8.88
CA PHE A 157 1.14 -10.99 8.62
C PHE A 157 0.65 -10.74 7.19
N PHE A 158 1.48 -10.17 6.30
CA PHE A 158 1.18 -10.17 4.88
C PHE A 158 1.17 -11.59 4.31
N LEU A 159 0.18 -11.89 3.47
CA LEU A 159 0.06 -13.21 2.82
C LEU A 159 1.19 -13.50 1.82
N THR A 160 2.02 -12.51 1.49
CA THR A 160 3.28 -12.71 0.75
C THR A 160 4.33 -13.45 1.58
N ASN A 161 4.26 -13.36 2.91
CA ASN A 161 5.16 -14.00 3.89
C ASN A 161 4.61 -15.33 4.44
N ILE A 162 3.67 -15.93 3.72
CA ILE A 162 2.98 -17.19 4.07
C ILE A 162 3.28 -18.24 3.01
#